data_AF-A0A7V7HKQ2-F1
#
_entry.id   AF-A0A7V7HKQ2-F1
#
_cell.length_a   1.000
_cell.length_b   1.000
_cell.length_c   1.000
_cell.angle_alpha   90.00
_cell.angle_beta   90.00
_cell.angle_gamma   90.00
#
_symmetry.space_group_name_H-M   'P 1'
#
loop_
_entity.id
_entity.type
_entity.pdbx_description
1 polymer ?
#
loop_
_entity_poly.entity_id
_entity_poly.type
_entity_poly.pdbx_seq_one_letter_code
_entity_poly.pdbx_strand_id
1 'polypeptide(L)'
;MSITAPVLPKDIQKKQTLDAFLQYCNQKQIEALRKHDAIALCTWIKEARLARRELAALYRAKEKHDVERERDRKNILGIIQRLKSQGVNASLVERAHYITICEEVS
;
A
#
# COMPACT_ATOMS: atom_id res chain seq x y z
N MET A 1 8.45 -5.57 14.92
CA MET A 1 7.66 -5.64 13.67
C MET A 1 7.84 -4.32 12.96
N SER A 2 8.53 -4.31 11.81
CA SER A 2 8.69 -3.10 11.01
C SER A 2 7.29 -2.66 10.56
N ILE A 3 6.84 -1.49 11.03
CA ILE A 3 5.52 -0.94 10.70
C ILE A 3 5.61 -0.46 9.25
N THR A 4 5.49 -1.39 8.29
CA THR A 4 5.38 -1.01 6.88
C THR A 4 4.02 -0.35 6.69
N ALA A 5 4.02 0.87 6.14
CA ALA A 5 2.78 1.60 5.88
C ALA A 5 1.84 0.73 5.03
N PRO A 6 0.53 0.68 5.34
CA PRO A 6 -0.40 -0.25 4.70
C PRO A 6 -0.65 0.08 3.21
N VAL A 7 -0.36 1.31 2.79
CA VAL A 7 -0.47 1.80 1.41
C VAL A 7 0.79 2.54 1.02
N LEU A 8 0.98 2.80 -0.28
CA LEU A 8 2.07 3.64 -0.75
C LEU A 8 1.97 5.06 -0.15
N PRO A 9 3.09 5.76 0.09
CA PRO A 9 3.08 7.09 0.69
C PRO A 9 2.15 8.10 -0.01
N LYS A 10 2.13 8.07 -1.35
CA LYS A 10 1.25 8.91 -2.19
C LYS A 10 -0.25 8.65 -1.97
N ASP A 11 -0.61 7.47 -1.49
CA ASP A 11 -1.99 7.01 -1.35
C ASP A 11 -2.51 7.14 0.09
N ILE A 12 -1.70 7.64 1.03
CA ILE A 12 -2.07 7.78 2.45
C ILE A 12 -3.31 8.68 2.62
N GLN A 13 -3.32 9.85 1.98
CA GLN A 13 -4.47 10.76 2.04
C GLN A 13 -5.73 10.11 1.45
N LYS A 14 -5.58 9.45 0.29
CA LYS A 14 -6.70 8.76 -0.36
C LYS A 14 -7.28 7.66 0.54
N LYS A 15 -6.42 6.90 1.21
CA LYS A 15 -6.83 5.88 2.19
C LYS A 15 -7.62 6.51 3.35
N GLN A 16 -7.13 7.60 3.92
CA GLN A 16 -7.85 8.32 5.00
C GLN A 16 -9.23 8.81 4.55
N THR A 17 -9.33 9.36 3.33
CA THR A 17 -10.62 9.77 2.75
C THR A 17 -11.58 8.59 2.58
N LEU A 18 -11.09 7.46 2.05
CA LEU A 18 -11.90 6.25 1.88
C LEU A 18 -12.36 5.67 3.22
N ASP A 19 -11.49 5.64 4.23
CA ASP A 19 -11.83 5.18 5.58
C ASP A 19 -12.92 6.07 6.21
N ALA A 20 -12.79 7.39 6.11
CA ALA A 20 -13.80 8.33 6.58
C ALA A 20 -15.13 8.20 5.81
N PHE A 21 -15.06 8.00 4.49
CA PHE A 21 -16.25 7.79 3.67
C PHE A 21 -16.98 6.49 4.02
N LEU A 22 -16.24 5.42 4.36
CA LEU A 22 -16.85 4.17 4.82
C LEU A 22 -17.57 4.32 6.16
N GLN A 23 -17.02 5.11 7.09
CA GLN A 23 -17.71 5.46 8.34
C GLN A 23 -19.00 6.25 8.06
N TYR A 24 -18.94 7.22 7.15
CA TYR A 24 -20.11 7.98 6.72
C TYR A 24 -21.18 7.08 6.08
N CYS A 25 -20.79 6.17 5.19
CA CYS A 25 -21.70 5.21 4.58
C CYS A 25 -22.38 4.32 5.64
N ASN A 26 -21.64 3.88 6.66
CA ASN A 26 -22.19 3.06 7.74
C ASN A 26 -23.28 3.84 8.51
N GLN A 27 -22.98 5.10 8.87
CA GLN A 27 -23.96 5.97 9.52
C GLN A 27 -25.22 6.15 8.67
N LYS A 28 -25.06 6.34 7.36
CA LYS A 28 -26.20 6.47 6.43
C LYS A 28 -27.02 5.20 6.25
N GLN A 29 -26.38 4.03 6.30
CA GLN A 29 -27.09 2.74 6.29
C GLN A 29 -27.94 2.58 7.57
N ILE A 30 -27.40 2.95 8.74
CA ILE A 30 -28.15 2.94 10.01
C ILE A 30 -29.35 3.89 9.94
N GLU A 31 -29.17 5.10 9.41
CA GLU A 31 -30.26 6.07 9.21
C GLU A 31 -31.34 5.55 8.27
N ALA A 32 -30.95 4.93 7.15
CA ALA A 32 -31.89 4.35 6.20
C ALA A 32 -32.71 3.20 6.82
N LEU A 33 -32.07 2.35 7.64
CA LEU A 33 -32.75 1.30 8.38
C LEU A 33 -33.79 1.86 9.36
N ARG A 34 -33.44 2.91 10.12
CA ARG A 34 -34.36 3.58 11.05
C ARG A 34 -35.56 4.21 10.36
N LYS A 35 -35.39 4.68 9.13
CA LYS A 35 -36.46 5.28 8.32
C LYS A 35 -37.24 4.27 7.47
N HIS A 36 -36.86 2.98 7.53
CA HIS A 36 -37.38 1.95 6.64
C HIS A 36 -37.26 2.29 5.14
N ASP A 37 -36.23 3.05 4.77
CA ASP A 37 -35.97 3.47 3.39
C ASP A 37 -35.03 2.49 2.69
N ALA A 38 -35.63 1.54 1.97
CA ALA A 38 -34.90 0.51 1.23
C ALA A 38 -34.04 1.08 0.09
N ILE A 39 -34.47 2.16 -0.56
CA ILE A 39 -33.75 2.74 -1.71
C ILE A 39 -32.47 3.42 -1.23
N ALA A 40 -32.57 4.23 -0.16
CA ALA A 40 -31.41 4.84 0.46
C ALA A 40 -30.43 3.76 0.97
N LEU A 41 -30.94 2.71 1.63
CA LEU A 41 -30.10 1.62 2.13
C LEU A 41 -29.33 0.94 0.99
N CYS A 42 -30.00 0.53 -0.08
CA CYS A 42 -29.35 -0.08 -1.24
C CYS A 42 -28.31 0.83 -1.89
N THR A 43 -28.56 2.14 -1.92
CA THR A 43 -27.62 3.13 -2.45
C THR A 43 -26.35 3.17 -1.61
N TRP A 44 -26.46 3.35 -0.29
CA TRP A 44 -25.30 3.42 0.59
C TRP A 44 -24.52 2.11 0.70
N ILE A 45 -25.17 0.96 0.47
CA ILE A 45 -24.47 -0.33 0.35
C ILE A 45 -23.62 -0.37 -0.93
N LYS A 46 -24.14 0.11 -2.06
CA LYS A 46 -23.41 0.16 -3.32
C LYS A 46 -22.20 1.09 -3.22
N GLU A 47 -22.38 2.28 -2.66
CA GLU A 47 -21.30 3.25 -2.46
C GLU A 47 -20.21 2.71 -1.53
N ALA A 48 -20.59 2.12 -0.39
CA ALA A 48 -19.63 1.48 0.50
C ALA A 48 -18.86 0.34 -0.18
N ARG A 49 -19.52 -0.42 -1.07
CA ARG A 49 -18.87 -1.49 -1.83
C ARG A 49 -17.84 -0.95 -2.82
N LEU A 50 -18.15 0.17 -3.49
CA LEU A 50 -17.21 0.84 -4.40
C LEU A 50 -15.97 1.34 -3.63
N ALA A 51 -16.17 2.04 -2.51
CA ALA A 51 -15.08 2.52 -1.68
C ALA A 51 -14.18 1.40 -1.14
N ARG A 52 -14.75 0.27 -0.72
CA ARG A 52 -13.96 -0.92 -0.32
C ARG A 52 -13.13 -1.51 -1.47
N ARG A 53 -13.66 -1.50 -2.70
CA ARG A 53 -12.92 -1.96 -3.88
C ARG A 53 -11.75 -1.05 -4.20
N GLU A 54 -11.95 0.27 -4.10
CA GLU A 54 -10.85 1.22 -4.25
C GLU A 54 -9.78 1.03 -3.18
N LEU A 55 -10.18 0.88 -1.92
CA LEU A 55 -9.24 0.65 -0.82
C LEU A 55 -8.43 -0.64 -1.03
N ALA A 56 -9.09 -1.72 -1.47
CA ALA A 56 -8.42 -2.98 -1.82
C ALA A 56 -7.43 -2.82 -2.99
N ALA A 57 -7.72 -1.95 -3.96
CA ALA A 57 -6.80 -1.66 -5.05
C ALA A 57 -5.53 -0.96 -4.55
N LEU A 58 -5.65 -0.03 -3.59
CA LEU A 58 -4.49 0.62 -2.97
C LEU A 58 -3.60 -0.39 -2.23
N TYR A 59 -4.20 -1.31 -1.48
CA TYR A 59 -3.45 -2.37 -0.80
C TYR A 59 -2.73 -3.30 -1.77
N ARG A 60 -3.39 -3.71 -2.86
CA ARG A 60 -2.74 -4.54 -3.90
C ARG A 60 -1.61 -3.81 -4.63
N ALA A 61 -1.76 -2.51 -4.87
CA ALA A 61 -0.70 -1.71 -5.49
C ALA A 61 0.54 -1.65 -4.60
N LYS A 62 0.36 -1.48 -3.29
CA LYS A 62 1.43 -1.54 -2.28
C LYS A 62 2.09 -2.92 -2.24
N GLU A 63 1.30 -3.98 -2.17
CA GLU A 63 1.82 -5.35 -2.16
C GLU A 63 2.67 -5.65 -3.39
N LYS A 64 2.21 -5.26 -4.59
CA LYS A 64 2.97 -5.41 -5.82
C LYS A 64 4.29 -4.64 -5.78
N HIS A 65 4.24 -3.38 -5.34
CA HIS A 65 5.43 -2.54 -5.21
C HIS A 65 6.46 -3.15 -4.25
N ASP A 66 6.03 -3.68 -3.11
CA ASP A 66 6.92 -4.32 -2.14
C ASP A 66 7.55 -5.59 -2.70
N VAL A 67 6.78 -6.40 -3.44
CA VAL A 67 7.31 -7.61 -4.11
C VAL A 67 8.36 -7.25 -5.17
N GLU A 68 8.12 -6.21 -5.96
CA GLU A 68 9.08 -5.71 -6.96
C GLU A 68 10.35 -5.18 -6.27
N ARG A 69 10.19 -4.34 -5.24
CA ARG A 69 11.31 -3.79 -4.47
C ARG A 69 12.16 -4.88 -3.83
N GLU A 70 11.55 -5.90 -3.24
CA GLU A 70 12.28 -7.00 -2.60
C GLU A 70 13.01 -7.87 -3.62
N ARG A 71 12.43 -8.07 -4.81
CA ARG A 71 13.12 -8.72 -5.93
C ARG A 71 14.35 -7.92 -6.35
N ASP A 72 14.22 -6.62 -6.53
CA ASP A 72 15.32 -5.75 -6.94
C ASP A 72 16.43 -5.71 -5.88
N ARG A 73 16.06 -5.64 -4.60
CA ARG A 73 16.99 -5.71 -3.48
C ARG A 73 17.80 -7.00 -3.51
N LYS A 74 17.15 -8.15 -3.68
CA LYS A 74 17.84 -9.45 -3.78
C LYS A 74 18.80 -9.51 -4.96
N ASN A 75 18.39 -8.97 -6.11
CA ASN A 75 19.24 -8.91 -7.30
C ASN A 75 20.50 -8.07 -7.07
N ILE A 76 20.33 -6.87 -6.50
CA ILE A 76 21.44 -5.95 -6.20
C ILE A 76 22.41 -6.57 -5.18
N LEU A 77 21.89 -7.19 -4.12
CA LEU A 77 22.72 -7.90 -3.14
C LEU A 77 23.50 -9.06 -3.77
N GLY A 78 22.87 -9.81 -4.68
CA GLY A 78 23.54 -10.87 -5.45
C GLY A 78 24.68 -10.33 -6.32
N ILE A 79 24.50 -9.17 -6.97
CA ILE A 79 25.54 -8.50 -7.76
C ILE A 79 26.70 -8.06 -6.84
N ILE A 80 26.40 -7.41 -5.72
CA ILE A 80 27.41 -6.97 -4.74
C ILE A 80 28.22 -8.17 -4.24
N GLN A 81 27.55 -9.26 -3.88
CA GLN A 81 28.21 -10.47 -3.41
C GLN A 81 29.14 -11.06 -4.47
N ARG A 82 28.69 -11.11 -5.73
CA ARG A 82 29.50 -11.60 -6.86
C ARG A 82 30.74 -10.72 -7.07
N LEU A 83 30.59 -9.40 -7.08
CA LEU A 83 31.73 -8.47 -7.21
C LEU A 83 32.75 -8.66 -6.09
N LYS A 84 32.28 -8.73 -4.84
CA LYS A 84 33.15 -8.99 -3.68
C LYS A 84 33.88 -10.33 -3.78
N SER A 85 33.22 -11.39 -4.24
CA SER A 85 33.86 -12.71 -4.43
C SER A 85 34.96 -12.70 -5.49
N GLN A 86 34.90 -11.76 -6.44
CA GLN A 86 35.91 -11.57 -7.48
C GLN A 86 37.03 -10.59 -7.05
N GLY A 87 37.02 -10.13 -5.80
CA GLY A 87 37.97 -9.14 -5.28
C GLY A 87 37.70 -7.72 -5.79
N VAL A 88 36.55 -7.46 -6.42
CA VAL A 88 36.17 -6.15 -6.94
C VAL A 88 35.47 -5.34 -5.84
N ASN A 89 35.86 -4.07 -5.70
CA ASN A 89 35.21 -3.16 -4.76
C ASN A 89 33.78 -2.82 -5.19
N ALA A 90 32.78 -3.25 -4.42
CA ALA A 90 31.36 -3.04 -4.69
C ALA A 90 30.76 -1.80 -3.99
N SER A 91 31.57 -0.99 -3.30
CA SER A 91 31.10 0.15 -2.49
C SER A 91 30.31 1.19 -3.31
N LEU A 92 30.68 1.40 -4.57
CA LEU A 92 29.97 2.31 -5.47
C LEU A 92 28.55 1.79 -5.78
N VAL A 93 28.38 0.48 -5.93
CA VAL A 93 27.08 -0.16 -6.20
C VAL A 93 26.20 -0.10 -4.95
N GLU A 94 26.77 -0.40 -3.78
CA GLU A 94 26.08 -0.27 -2.49
C GLU A 94 25.58 1.16 -2.27
N ARG A 95 26.42 2.16 -2.55
CA ARG A 95 26.06 3.57 -2.40
C ARG A 95 25.01 4.03 -3.41
N ALA A 96 25.12 3.60 -4.66
CA ALA A 96 24.15 3.95 -5.71
C ALA A 96 22.76 3.37 -5.42
N HIS A 97 22.69 2.19 -4.82
CA HIS A 97 21.44 1.49 -4.53
C HIS A 97 21.06 1.49 -3.03
N TYR A 98 21.64 2.41 -2.26
CA TYR A 98 21.46 2.47 -0.80
C TYR A 98 19.99 2.47 -0.37
N ILE A 99 19.12 3.23 -1.04
CA ILE A 99 17.67 3.32 -0.74
C ILE A 99 16.94 1.99 -0.98
N THR A 100 17.38 1.22 -1.96
CA THR A 100 16.81 -0.10 -2.27
C THR A 100 17.31 -1.16 -1.29
N ILE A 101 18.55 -1.00 -0.79
CA ILE A 101 19.21 -1.94 0.13
C ILE A 101 18.81 -1.71 1.59
N CYS A 102 18.74 -0.45 2.03
CA CYS A 102 18.31 -0.03 3.36
C CYS A 102 16.80 0.23 3.34
N GLU A 103 16.06 -0.57 4.11
CA GLU A 103 14.59 -0.53 4.17
C GLU A 103 14.03 0.86 4.55
N GLU A 104 14.83 1.68 5.23
CA GLU A 104 14.45 2.91 5.92
C GLU A 104 14.94 4.19 5.22
N VAL A 105 14.24 4.67 4.20
CA VAL A 105 14.15 6.13 3.98
C VAL A 105 12.81 6.46 3.31
N SER A 106 11.72 6.43 4.07
CA SER A 106 10.46 7.12 3.77
C SER A 106 9.62 7.21 5.03
#